data_AF-A0A929WCV0-F1
#
_entry.id   AF-A0A929WCV0-F1
#
_cell.length_a   1.000
_cell.length_b   1.000
_cell.length_c   1.000
_cell.angle_alpha   90.00
_cell.angle_beta   90.00
_cell.angle_gamma   90.00
#
_symmetry.space_group_name_H-M   'P 1'
#
loop_
_entity.id
_entity.type
_entity.pdbx_description
1 polymer ?
#
loop_
_entity_poly.entity_id
_entity_poly.type
_entity_poly.pdbx_seq_one_letter_code
_entity_poly.pdbx_strand_id
1 'polypeptide(L)'
;MLTPQDRELLDRKGISEEQFNRQLADLKHGFPFLELEAAASVDNGGIYVPSETERDLYLAAWERYLNEGDHEVVKFVPASGAASRMFKDLFAFLDGTSDTPTDAFTQTFFEDLPHAPFLGALDAALVKLHGKDSAALVAE
;
A
#
# COMPACT_ATOMS: atom_id res chain seq x y z
N MET A 1 -2.93 -8.06 -33.91
CA MET A 1 -4.04 -7.16 -34.29
C MET A 1 -5.26 -7.56 -33.48
N LEU A 2 -6.08 -6.58 -33.07
CA LEU A 2 -7.33 -6.84 -32.36
C LEU A 2 -8.28 -7.68 -33.22
N THR A 3 -8.78 -8.78 -32.65
CA THR A 3 -9.80 -9.62 -33.28
C THR A 3 -11.18 -8.95 -33.19
N PRO A 4 -12.19 -9.41 -33.95
CA PRO A 4 -13.57 -8.93 -33.79
C PRO A 4 -14.12 -9.14 -32.37
N GLN A 5 -13.74 -10.25 -31.71
CA GLN A 5 -14.15 -10.55 -30.34
C GLN A 5 -13.53 -9.57 -29.33
N ASP A 6 -12.27 -9.17 -29.54
CA ASP A 6 -11.62 -8.16 -28.71
C ASP A 6 -12.31 -6.81 -28.83
N ARG A 7 -12.70 -6.41 -30.05
CA ARG A 7 -13.41 -5.15 -30.31
C ARG A 7 -14.76 -5.12 -29.62
N GLU A 8 -15.54 -6.20 -29.71
CA GLU A 8 -16.83 -6.30 -29.02
C GLU A 8 -16.67 -6.23 -27.49
N LEU A 9 -15.62 -6.85 -26.94
CA LEU A 9 -15.33 -6.78 -25.52
C LEU A 9 -14.95 -5.37 -25.07
N LEU A 10 -14.11 -4.68 -25.85
CA LEU A 10 -13.70 -3.29 -25.58
C LEU A 10 -14.90 -2.35 -25.61
N ASP A 11 -15.78 -2.49 -26.61
CA ASP A 11 -17.01 -1.70 -26.72
C ASP A 11 -17.93 -1.92 -25.52
N ARG A 12 -18.15 -3.17 -25.09
CA ARG A 12 -18.94 -3.47 -23.87
C ARG A 12 -18.35 -2.87 -22.60
N LYS A 13 -17.03 -2.70 -22.56
CA LYS A 13 -16.31 -2.07 -21.42
C LYS A 13 -16.20 -0.55 -21.55
N GLY A 14 -16.66 0.04 -22.66
CA GLY A 14 -16.53 1.48 -22.93
C GLY A 14 -15.09 1.93 -23.17
N ILE A 15 -14.23 1.05 -23.68
CA ILE A 15 -12.81 1.32 -23.93
C ILE A 15 -12.62 1.51 -25.44
N SER A 16 -12.15 2.69 -25.87
CA SER A 16 -11.85 2.92 -27.28
C SER A 16 -10.58 2.19 -27.73
N GLU A 17 -10.46 1.89 -29.02
CA GLU A 17 -9.22 1.30 -29.58
C GLU A 17 -8.00 2.21 -29.35
N GLU A 18 -8.18 3.53 -29.36
CA GLU A 18 -7.14 4.49 -29.01
C GLU A 18 -6.69 4.33 -27.55
N GLN A 19 -7.63 4.25 -26.61
CA GLN A 19 -7.34 4.04 -25.20
C GLN A 19 -6.65 2.69 -24.96
N PHE A 20 -7.09 1.63 -25.64
CA PHE A 20 -6.48 0.31 -25.58
C PHE A 20 -5.03 0.35 -26.06
N ASN A 21 -4.77 0.94 -27.23
CA ASN A 21 -3.42 1.04 -27.78
C ASN A 21 -2.50 1.89 -26.90
N ARG A 22 -3.02 2.96 -26.28
CA ARG A 22 -2.28 3.75 -25.29
C ARG A 22 -1.88 2.90 -24.07
N GLN A 23 -2.83 2.18 -23.47
CA GLN A 23 -2.54 1.30 -22.33
C GLN A 23 -1.52 0.21 -22.68
N LEU A 24 -1.60 -0.34 -23.90
CA LEU A 24 -0.63 -1.33 -24.37
C LEU A 24 0.77 -0.72 -24.54
N ALA A 25 0.84 0.52 -25.03
CA ALA A 25 2.10 1.26 -25.10
C ALA A 25 2.67 1.52 -23.70
N ASP A 26 1.84 1.92 -22.73
CA ASP A 26 2.26 2.12 -21.34
C ASP A 26 2.81 0.82 -20.72
N LEU A 27 2.16 -0.32 -20.96
CA LEU A 27 2.66 -1.62 -20.47
C LEU A 27 4.01 -2.02 -21.11
N LYS A 28 4.24 -1.63 -22.36
CA LYS A 28 5.48 -1.95 -23.09
C LYS A 28 6.64 -1.03 -22.75
N HIS A 29 6.35 0.27 -22.60
CA HIS A 29 7.35 1.31 -22.43
C HIS A 29 7.52 1.77 -20.98
N GLY A 30 6.65 1.29 -20.09
CA GLY A 30 6.54 1.77 -18.72
C GLY A 30 5.58 2.94 -18.62
N PHE A 31 5.13 3.21 -17.39
CA PHE A 31 4.31 4.36 -17.08
C PHE A 31 5.19 5.58 -16.81
N PRO A 32 4.77 6.80 -17.18
CA PRO A 32 5.47 8.00 -16.74
C PRO A 32 5.47 8.06 -15.21
N PHE A 33 6.48 8.73 -14.64
CA PHE A 33 6.46 9.03 -13.21
C PHE A 33 5.23 9.86 -12.86
N LEU A 34 4.60 9.53 -11.74
CA LEU A 34 3.49 10.33 -11.23
C LEU A 34 4.03 11.68 -10.77
N GLU A 35 3.46 12.76 -11.32
CA GLU A 35 3.70 14.10 -10.80
C GLU A 35 2.91 14.27 -9.51
N LEU A 36 3.63 14.47 -8.40
CA LEU A 36 3.03 14.71 -7.10
C LEU A 36 2.55 16.17 -7.05
N GLU A 37 1.24 16.38 -6.95
CA GLU A 37 0.65 17.72 -6.85
C GLU A 37 0.92 18.33 -5.47
N ALA A 38 0.53 17.63 -4.40
CA ALA A 38 0.79 18.02 -3.02
C ALA A 38 0.62 16.80 -2.10
N ALA A 39 1.09 16.92 -0.85
CA ALA A 39 0.77 15.93 0.18
C ALA A 39 -0.75 15.93 0.44
N ALA A 40 -1.35 14.74 0.56
CA ALA A 40 -2.74 14.60 0.98
C ALA A 40 -2.88 15.10 2.42
N SER A 41 -3.44 16.29 2.57
CA SER A 41 -3.75 16.92 3.86
C SER A 41 -5.17 17.48 3.81
N VAL A 42 -5.69 17.88 4.97
CA VAL A 42 -6.97 18.59 5.05
C VAL A 42 -6.87 19.92 4.31
N ASP A 43 -5.79 20.67 4.54
CA ASP A 43 -5.56 21.98 3.94
C ASP A 43 -5.40 21.93 2.41
N ASN A 44 -4.82 20.85 1.90
CA ASN A 44 -4.68 20.62 0.46
C ASN A 44 -5.90 19.92 -0.16
N GLY A 45 -6.99 19.71 0.61
CA GLY A 45 -8.20 19.03 0.14
C GLY A 45 -8.03 17.54 -0.18
N GLY A 46 -6.87 16.96 0.13
CA GLY A 46 -6.59 15.54 -0.12
C GLY A 46 -7.13 14.60 0.97
N ILE A 47 -7.52 15.13 2.13
CA ILE A 47 -8.18 14.39 3.21
C ILE A 47 -9.50 15.07 3.55
N TYR A 48 -10.60 14.34 3.37
CA TYR A 48 -11.92 14.78 3.82
C TYR A 48 -12.09 14.55 5.33
N VAL A 49 -12.55 15.58 6.02
CA VAL A 49 -12.88 15.52 7.44
C VAL A 49 -14.37 15.85 7.60
N PRO A 50 -15.23 14.87 7.94
CA PRO A 50 -16.64 15.15 8.14
C PRO A 50 -16.85 16.08 9.34
N SER A 51 -17.84 16.95 9.22
CA SER A 51 -18.38 17.76 10.30
C SER A 51 -19.00 16.89 11.40
N GLU A 52 -19.26 17.46 12.56
CA GLU A 52 -19.93 16.74 13.66
C GLU A 52 -21.29 16.19 13.22
N THR A 53 -22.09 17.00 12.53
CA THR A 53 -23.40 16.57 12.00
C THR A 53 -23.27 15.43 10.99
N GLU A 54 -22.29 15.47 10.08
CA GLU A 54 -22.06 14.37 9.13
C GLU A 54 -21.60 13.09 9.84
N ARG A 55 -20.76 13.21 10.87
CA ARG A 55 -20.34 12.06 11.68
C ARG A 55 -21.54 11.41 12.37
N ASP A 56 -22.40 12.19 12.99
CA ASP A 56 -23.61 11.69 13.65
C ASP A 56 -24.53 10.97 12.64
N LEU A 57 -24.67 11.53 11.44
CA LEU A 57 -25.43 10.91 10.35
C LEU A 57 -24.82 9.58 9.91
N TYR A 58 -23.49 9.51 9.76
CA TYR A 58 -22.80 8.27 9.37
C TYR A 58 -22.89 7.19 10.46
N LEU A 59 -22.77 7.58 11.72
CA LEU A 59 -22.94 6.67 12.86
C LEU A 59 -24.37 6.13 12.92
N ALA A 60 -25.39 6.98 12.79
CA ALA A 60 -26.78 6.56 12.76
C ALA A 60 -27.08 5.62 11.57
N ALA A 61 -26.49 5.89 10.39
CA ALA A 61 -26.62 5.01 9.23
C ALA A 61 -25.98 3.63 9.47
N TRP A 62 -24.83 3.59 10.16
CA TRP A 62 -24.16 2.35 10.52
C TRP A 62 -24.94 1.56 11.59
N GLU A 63 -25.41 2.22 12.64
CA GLU A 63 -26.25 1.59 13.67
C GLU A 63 -27.53 1.01 13.07
N ARG A 64 -28.15 1.72 12.14
CA ARG A 64 -29.31 1.23 11.41
C ARG A 64 -28.99 -0.02 10.59
N TYR A 65 -27.87 -0.02 9.86
CA TYR A 65 -27.41 -1.19 9.11
C TYR A 65 -27.19 -2.42 10.02
N LEU A 66 -26.63 -2.22 11.21
CA LEU A 66 -26.43 -3.31 12.17
C LEU A 66 -27.72 -3.90 12.73
N ASN A 67 -28.81 -3.12 12.79
CA ASN A 67 -30.06 -3.50 13.45
C ASN A 67 -31.18 -3.96 12.49
N GLU A 68 -31.14 -3.57 11.21
CA GLU A 68 -32.24 -3.79 10.27
C GLU A 68 -32.18 -5.09 9.45
N GLY A 69 -31.11 -5.90 9.55
CA GLY A 69 -30.96 -7.08 8.69
C GLY A 69 -30.13 -8.21 9.27
N ASP A 70 -30.22 -9.37 8.61
CA ASP A 70 -29.37 -10.54 8.87
C ASP A 70 -28.06 -10.38 8.08
N HIS A 71 -27.21 -9.46 8.54
CA HIS A 71 -25.96 -9.09 7.91
C HIS A 71 -24.76 -9.59 8.71
N GLU A 72 -23.81 -10.23 8.04
CA GLU A 72 -22.52 -10.59 8.63
C GLU A 72 -21.52 -9.45 8.44
N VAL A 73 -21.03 -8.89 9.54
CA VAL A 73 -19.98 -7.86 9.50
C VAL A 73 -18.62 -8.55 9.52
N VAL A 74 -17.91 -8.44 8.40
CA VAL A 74 -16.55 -8.98 8.25
C VAL A 74 -15.52 -7.85 8.15
N LYS A 75 -14.32 -8.10 8.70
CA LYS A 75 -13.18 -7.21 8.51
C LYS A 75 -12.65 -7.39 7.09
N PHE A 76 -12.85 -6.39 6.23
CA PHE A 76 -12.19 -6.33 4.93
C PHE A 76 -10.79 -5.73 5.09
N VAL A 77 -9.75 -6.55 4.88
CA VAL A 77 -8.38 -6.07 4.73
C VAL A 77 -8.10 -6.06 3.23
N PRO A 78 -8.02 -4.88 2.56
CA PRO A 78 -7.65 -4.85 1.16
C PRO A 78 -6.25 -5.46 1.00
N ALA A 79 -6.05 -6.26 -0.04
CA ALA A 79 -4.73 -6.77 -0.38
C ALA A 79 -3.82 -5.58 -0.69
N SER A 80 -2.91 -5.24 0.23
CA SER A 80 -1.99 -4.12 0.08
C SER A 80 -0.88 -4.48 -0.89
N GLY A 81 -1.20 -4.64 -2.18
CA GLY A 81 -0.21 -4.99 -3.19
C GLY A 81 0.97 -4.03 -3.20
N ALA A 82 0.75 -2.74 -2.90
CA ALA A 82 1.81 -1.76 -2.78
C ALA A 82 2.69 -1.97 -1.54
N ALA A 83 2.11 -2.14 -0.35
CA ALA A 83 2.89 -2.31 0.88
C ALA A 83 3.65 -3.64 0.90
N SER A 84 3.03 -4.74 0.46
CA SER A 84 3.74 -6.03 0.37
C SER A 84 4.88 -5.99 -0.65
N ARG A 85 4.78 -5.16 -1.71
CA ARG A 85 5.90 -4.92 -2.64
C ARG A 85 7.03 -4.11 -2.00
N MET A 86 6.72 -3.16 -1.10
CA MET A 86 7.74 -2.36 -0.41
C MET A 86 8.65 -3.22 0.48
N PHE A 87 8.11 -4.27 1.10
CA PHE A 87 8.87 -5.17 1.98
C PHE A 87 9.32 -6.46 1.28
N LYS A 88 9.12 -6.59 -0.04
CA LYS A 88 9.39 -7.84 -0.77
C LYS A 88 10.83 -8.31 -0.57
N ASP A 89 11.79 -7.41 -0.71
CA ASP A 89 13.21 -7.76 -0.63
C ASP A 89 13.62 -8.08 0.82
N LEU A 90 13.00 -7.42 1.82
CA LEU A 90 13.16 -7.77 3.24
C LEU A 90 12.56 -9.14 3.58
N PHE A 91 11.40 -9.50 3.02
CA PHE A 91 10.84 -10.84 3.19
C PHE A 91 11.69 -11.91 2.51
N ALA A 92 12.19 -11.63 1.30
CA ALA A 92 13.10 -12.54 0.61
C ALA A 92 14.40 -12.75 1.40
N PHE A 93 14.92 -11.71 2.06
CA PHE A 93 16.05 -11.81 2.97
C PHE A 93 15.71 -12.65 4.21
N LEU A 94 14.59 -12.38 4.87
CA LEU A 94 14.13 -13.09 6.07
C LEU A 94 13.91 -14.59 5.82
N ASP A 95 13.33 -14.95 4.67
CA ASP A 95 13.06 -16.34 4.27
C ASP A 95 14.30 -17.02 3.64
N GLY A 96 15.38 -16.27 3.44
CA GLY A 96 16.62 -16.73 2.85
C GLY A 96 17.48 -17.58 3.79
N THR A 97 18.63 -18.01 3.30
CA THR A 97 19.61 -18.80 4.06
C THR A 97 20.83 -17.99 4.53
N SER A 98 20.86 -16.69 4.21
CA SER A 98 21.96 -15.79 4.55
C SER A 98 21.56 -14.97 5.77
N ASP A 99 22.39 -14.98 6.80
CA ASP A 99 22.20 -14.11 7.96
C ASP A 99 22.69 -12.67 7.71
N THR A 100 23.31 -12.41 6.54
CA THR A 100 23.82 -11.07 6.18
C THR A 100 23.21 -10.52 4.89
N PRO A 101 22.96 -9.20 4.80
CA PRO A 101 22.42 -8.54 3.60
C PRO A 101 23.32 -8.75 2.38
N THR A 102 22.77 -9.33 1.30
CA THR A 102 23.55 -9.69 0.10
C THR A 102 23.25 -8.80 -1.10
N ASP A 103 22.05 -8.23 -1.19
CA ASP A 103 21.65 -7.32 -2.24
C ASP A 103 21.76 -5.85 -1.80
N ALA A 104 21.82 -4.95 -2.79
CA ALA A 104 22.01 -3.53 -2.53
C ALA A 104 20.85 -2.91 -1.73
N PHE A 105 19.62 -3.39 -1.92
CA PHE A 105 18.47 -2.84 -1.21
C PHE A 105 18.53 -3.20 0.28
N THR A 106 18.78 -4.46 0.62
CA THR A 106 18.88 -4.88 2.03
C THR A 106 20.09 -4.24 2.72
N GLN A 107 21.22 -4.10 2.03
CA GLN A 107 22.39 -3.36 2.54
C GLN A 107 22.03 -1.91 2.88
N THR A 108 21.46 -1.15 1.93
CA THR A 108 21.03 0.23 2.16
C THR A 108 19.98 0.33 3.27
N PHE A 109 19.04 -0.61 3.33
CA PHE A 109 18.02 -0.61 4.38
C PHE A 109 18.64 -0.68 5.79
N PHE A 110 19.58 -1.59 6.03
CA PHE A 110 20.21 -1.71 7.34
C PHE A 110 21.21 -0.59 7.63
N GLU A 111 21.90 -0.08 6.62
CA GLU A 111 22.76 1.11 6.73
C GLU A 111 21.97 2.36 7.14
N ASP A 112 20.80 2.57 6.56
CA ASP A 112 19.93 3.74 6.81
C ASP A 112 18.91 3.52 7.94
N LEU A 113 18.85 2.32 8.53
CA LEU A 113 17.94 2.00 9.64
C LEU A 113 18.03 3.01 10.80
N PRO A 114 19.22 3.52 11.21
CA PRO A 114 19.32 4.56 12.24
C PRO A 114 18.61 5.88 11.90
N HIS A 115 18.26 6.10 10.65
CA HIS A 115 17.52 7.28 10.16
C HIS A 115 16.04 7.00 9.90
N ALA A 116 15.57 5.78 10.19
CA ALA A 116 14.20 5.39 9.91
C ALA A 116 13.18 6.21 10.73
N PRO A 117 12.04 6.60 10.13
CA PRO A 117 10.95 7.22 10.87
C PRO A 117 10.45 6.24 11.93
N PHE A 118 10.13 6.76 13.12
CA PHE A 118 9.67 5.97 14.27
C PHE A 118 10.68 4.94 14.83
N LEU A 119 11.99 5.09 14.56
CA LEU A 119 13.03 4.20 15.11
C LEU A 119 12.90 3.98 16.62
N GLY A 120 12.61 5.04 17.40
CA GLY A 120 12.43 4.90 18.85
C GLY A 120 11.26 3.99 19.26
N ALA A 121 10.18 3.97 18.47
CA ALA A 121 9.06 3.05 18.71
C ALA A 121 9.42 1.61 18.32
N LEU A 122 10.20 1.45 17.25
CA LEU A 122 10.75 0.16 16.83
C LEU A 122 11.69 -0.41 17.90
N ASP A 123 12.67 0.37 18.37
CA ASP A 123 13.61 -0.05 19.41
C ASP A 123 12.91 -0.43 20.70
N ALA A 124 11.91 0.33 21.14
CA ALA A 124 11.12 -0.02 22.32
C ALA A 124 10.41 -1.38 22.15
N ALA A 125 9.90 -1.68 20.97
CA ALA A 125 9.29 -2.96 20.66
C ALA A 125 10.33 -4.10 20.63
N LEU A 126 11.49 -3.88 20.00
CA LEU A 126 12.58 -4.86 19.91
C LEU A 126 13.16 -5.18 21.28
N VAL A 127 13.38 -4.18 22.13
CA VAL A 127 13.84 -4.38 23.51
C VAL A 127 12.84 -5.21 24.30
N LYS A 128 11.54 -4.97 24.14
CA LYS A 128 10.50 -5.74 24.81
C LYS A 128 10.46 -7.21 24.34
N LEU A 129 10.72 -7.46 23.06
CA LEU A 129 10.62 -8.80 22.46
C LEU A 129 11.91 -9.62 22.56
N HIS A 130 13.07 -8.97 22.44
CA HIS A 130 14.37 -9.60 22.26
C HIS A 130 15.42 -9.12 23.27
N GLY A 131 15.10 -8.13 24.11
CA GLY A 131 16.03 -7.56 25.10
C GLY A 131 17.13 -6.67 24.51
N LYS A 132 17.07 -6.37 23.21
CA LYS A 132 18.05 -5.58 22.47
C LYS A 132 17.34 -4.59 21.54
N ASP A 133 17.97 -3.45 21.29
CA ASP A 133 17.51 -2.48 20.29
C ASP A 133 17.94 -2.90 18.87
N SER A 134 17.52 -2.14 17.86
CA SER A 134 17.84 -2.45 16.45
C SER A 134 19.35 -2.45 16.19
N ALA A 135 20.10 -1.49 16.74
CA ALA A 135 21.55 -1.41 16.54
C ALA A 135 22.29 -2.63 17.12
N ALA A 136 21.91 -3.06 18.32
CA ALA A 136 22.49 -4.23 18.98
C ALA A 136 22.13 -5.55 18.28
N LEU A 137 20.94 -5.64 17.65
CA LEU A 137 20.52 -6.81 16.88
C LEU A 137 21.22 -6.91 15.52
N VAL A 138 21.47 -5.78 14.85
CA VAL A 138 22.17 -5.76 13.56
C VAL A 138 23.67 -6.09 13.72
N ALA A 139 24.24 -5.83 14.89
CA ALA A 139 25.65 -6.09 15.18
C ALA A 139 25.96 -7.52 15.67
N GLU A 140 24.94 -8.36 15.85
CA GLU A 140 25.06 -9.77 16.29
C GLU A 140 25.38 -10.71 15.12
#